data_AF-A0A7K0SCQ0-F1
#
_entry.id   AF-A0A7K0SCQ0-F1
#
_cell.length_a   1.000
_cell.length_b   1.000
_cell.length_c   1.000
_cell.angle_alpha   90.00
_cell.angle_beta   90.00
_cell.angle_gamma   90.00
#
_symmetry.space_group_name_H-M   'P 1'
#
loop_
_entity.id
_entity.type
_entity.pdbx_description
1 polymer ?
#
loop_
_entity_poly.entity_id
_entity_poly.type
_entity_poly.pdbx_seq_one_letter_code
_entity_poly.pdbx_strand_id
1 'polypeptide(L)'
;MTTYAQRPTISTSRQAPAPTSKGRLVVKWLTSTDHKTIGYLYLMTSFAWFLIGGLLALLLRGELARPGMQFLSNEQYNQIFTMHGTIMLLMFATPLFVGFANVIMPLQIGAADVAFPRLNMLSYWLYLFGGLMAFAGFLTPGGAASFGWTAYAPLSNAEYSPGIGADLWLVGLAIGGLGTILGGVNFITTILTMRAPGMTMFRMSIFSWNVLLTSILVLIAFPPLAAAFLALESDRLFGSHIFDPANGGAMLWQHLFWFFGHPEVYILALPFFGIATEILPVFSRKPIFGYKGLIAATIAIAALSVAVWAHHMYASGQVLLPFFSFMTFLIGVPTGVKFFNWIGTMWRGSVTFETPMLWVMGFLVTFLFGGITGIILASPPLDFAVSASYFVVAHFHYVLFGTVVFAMFAGFYFWWPKFTGRMLDETLGKIHFWTLFFGFHLTFLIQHWMGIKG
;
A
#
# COMPACT_ATOMS: atom_id res chain seq x y z
N MET A 1 32.93 -6.56 -21.75
CA MET A 1 33.40 -7.79 -21.06
C MET A 1 32.18 -8.53 -20.54
N THR A 2 31.80 -9.62 -21.21
CA THR A 2 30.67 -10.48 -20.87
C THR A 2 31.09 -11.48 -19.80
N THR A 3 30.73 -11.23 -18.55
CA THR A 3 30.95 -12.19 -17.46
C THR A 3 29.89 -13.29 -17.52
N TYR A 4 30.18 -14.37 -18.22
CA TYR A 4 29.48 -15.64 -18.02
C TYR A 4 29.85 -16.16 -16.63
N ALA A 5 28.88 -16.22 -15.71
CA ALA A 5 29.08 -16.86 -14.43
C ALA A 5 29.27 -18.37 -14.64
N GLN A 6 30.48 -18.88 -14.39
CA GLN A 6 30.73 -20.33 -14.33
C GLN A 6 29.90 -20.96 -13.19
N ARG A 7 29.30 -22.13 -13.45
CA ARG A 7 28.69 -22.95 -12.38
C ARG A 7 29.77 -23.30 -11.35
N PRO A 8 29.54 -23.04 -10.04
CA PRO A 8 30.51 -23.41 -9.03
C PRO A 8 30.64 -24.93 -8.96
N THR A 9 31.87 -25.42 -9.06
CA THR A 9 32.25 -26.78 -8.70
C THR A 9 31.96 -26.96 -7.21
N ILE A 10 31.02 -27.85 -6.87
CA ILE A 10 30.68 -28.15 -5.48
C ILE A 10 31.84 -28.94 -4.87
N SER A 11 32.74 -28.26 -4.16
CA SER A 11 33.71 -28.94 -3.30
C SER A 11 32.97 -29.56 -2.13
N THR A 12 33.19 -30.85 -1.87
CA THR A 12 32.47 -31.66 -0.87
C THR A 12 32.85 -31.37 0.59
N SER A 13 33.71 -30.39 0.89
CA SER A 13 34.00 -30.00 2.28
C SER A 13 32.98 -28.98 2.79
N ARG A 14 31.79 -29.46 3.16
CA ARG A 14 30.81 -28.63 3.88
C ARG A 14 31.25 -28.53 5.35
N GLN A 15 32.28 -27.71 5.63
CA GLN A 15 32.51 -27.26 7.00
C GLN A 15 31.23 -26.58 7.48
N ALA A 16 30.68 -27.05 8.60
CA ALA A 16 29.55 -26.37 9.23
C ALA A 16 29.97 -24.91 9.48
N PRO A 17 29.20 -23.92 9.01
CA PRO A 17 29.57 -22.52 9.20
C PRO A 17 29.67 -22.25 10.70
N ALA A 18 30.81 -21.69 11.12
CA ALA A 18 31.03 -21.32 12.51
C ALA A 18 29.86 -20.44 13.00
N PRO A 19 29.35 -20.67 14.22
CA PRO A 19 28.23 -19.90 14.76
C PRO A 19 28.61 -18.42 14.75
N THR A 20 27.82 -17.63 14.01
CA THR A 20 28.06 -16.20 13.87
C THR A 20 27.65 -15.51 15.18
N SER A 21 28.50 -14.66 15.74
CA SER A 21 28.14 -13.90 16.95
C SER A 21 26.92 -13.02 16.69
N LYS A 22 26.07 -12.82 17.71
CA LYS A 22 24.85 -11.98 17.59
C LYS A 22 25.16 -10.60 17.03
N GLY A 23 26.26 -9.97 17.45
CA GLY A 23 26.70 -8.67 16.93
C GLY A 23 27.04 -8.70 15.44
N ARG A 24 27.72 -9.76 14.96
CA ARG A 24 28.05 -9.93 13.54
C ARG A 24 26.80 -10.18 12.69
N LEU A 25 25.77 -10.82 13.24
CA LEU A 25 24.46 -10.95 12.59
C LEU A 25 23.77 -9.60 12.45
N VAL A 26 23.72 -8.79 13.51
CA VAL A 26 23.12 -7.45 13.47
C VAL A 26 23.81 -6.60 12.40
N VAL A 27 25.15 -6.51 12.44
CA VAL A 27 25.91 -5.76 11.43
C VAL A 27 25.61 -6.27 10.02
N LYS A 28 25.59 -7.59 9.80
CA LYS A 28 25.28 -8.19 8.51
C LYS A 28 23.90 -7.75 7.96
N TRP A 29 22.89 -7.66 8.82
CA TRP A 29 21.55 -7.22 8.40
C TRP A 29 21.53 -5.70 8.15
N LEU A 30 22.15 -4.91 9.02
CA LEU A 30 22.19 -3.45 8.91
C LEU A 30 22.96 -2.95 7.67
N THR A 31 23.98 -3.70 7.23
CA THR A 31 24.82 -3.35 6.07
C THR A 31 24.58 -4.28 4.88
N SER A 32 23.44 -4.99 4.84
CA SER A 32 23.16 -5.93 3.76
C SER A 32 22.92 -5.20 2.44
N THR A 33 23.31 -5.84 1.34
CA THR A 33 22.93 -5.45 -0.02
C THR A 33 22.00 -6.47 -0.68
N ASP A 34 21.78 -7.62 -0.06
CA ASP A 34 20.95 -8.69 -0.61
C ASP A 34 19.47 -8.32 -0.60
N HIS A 35 18.81 -8.34 -1.77
CA HIS A 35 17.40 -7.98 -1.92
C HIS A 35 16.45 -8.75 -0.99
N LYS A 36 16.77 -10.01 -0.63
CA LYS A 36 15.91 -10.80 0.27
C LYS A 36 15.98 -10.29 1.69
N THR A 37 17.20 -10.04 2.19
CA THR A 37 17.42 -9.48 3.53
C THR A 37 16.75 -8.12 3.66
N ILE A 38 16.91 -7.24 2.67
CA ILE A 38 16.25 -5.93 2.62
C ILE A 38 14.74 -6.10 2.56
N GLY A 39 14.24 -7.02 1.72
CA GLY A 39 12.83 -7.36 1.66
C GLY A 39 12.27 -7.85 2.99
N TYR A 40 13.00 -8.69 3.74
CA TYR A 40 12.58 -9.12 5.09
C TYR A 40 12.54 -7.97 6.07
N LEU A 41 13.49 -7.03 6.01
CA LEU A 41 13.45 -5.82 6.82
C LEU A 41 12.18 -5.01 6.54
N TYR A 42 11.82 -4.80 5.27
CA TYR A 42 10.55 -4.17 4.90
C TYR A 42 9.35 -4.93 5.44
N LEU A 43 9.25 -6.25 5.19
CA LEU A 43 8.11 -7.06 5.64
C LEU A 43 7.93 -7.05 7.15
N MET A 44 9.03 -7.15 7.92
CA MET A 44 8.98 -7.11 9.39
C MET A 44 8.58 -5.72 9.90
N THR A 45 9.20 -4.66 9.38
CA THR A 45 8.90 -3.29 9.81
C THR A 45 7.48 -2.88 9.43
N SER A 46 7.03 -3.19 8.21
CA SER A 46 5.63 -2.99 7.79
C SER A 46 4.66 -3.76 8.67
N PHE A 47 4.96 -5.01 9.02
CA PHE A 47 4.09 -5.79 9.90
C PHE A 47 4.08 -5.22 11.33
N ALA A 48 5.18 -4.67 11.83
CA ALA A 48 5.19 -3.96 13.11
C ALA A 48 4.28 -2.71 13.05
N TRP A 49 4.36 -1.93 11.98
CA TRP A 49 3.45 -0.80 11.76
C TRP A 49 1.98 -1.23 11.63
N PHE A 50 1.70 -2.36 11.01
CA PHE A 50 0.35 -2.94 10.97
C PHE A 50 -0.20 -3.21 12.37
N LEU A 51 0.61 -3.79 13.26
CA LEU A 51 0.21 -4.04 14.65
C LEU A 51 -0.03 -2.73 15.42
N ILE A 52 0.85 -1.74 15.24
CA ILE A 52 0.69 -0.40 15.85
C ILE A 52 -0.58 0.28 15.34
N GLY A 53 -0.78 0.33 14.02
CA GLY A 53 -1.99 0.88 13.40
C GLY A 53 -3.26 0.15 13.84
N GLY A 54 -3.19 -1.17 14.00
CA GLY A 54 -4.28 -1.99 14.55
C GLY A 54 -4.61 -1.64 16.00
N LEU A 55 -3.60 -1.43 16.85
CA LEU A 55 -3.81 -0.97 18.22
C LEU A 55 -4.48 0.41 18.26
N LEU A 56 -4.03 1.35 17.43
CA LEU A 56 -4.66 2.67 17.30
C LEU A 56 -6.13 2.55 16.85
N ALA A 57 -6.43 1.67 15.89
CA ALA A 57 -7.81 1.41 15.48
C ALA A 57 -8.67 0.83 16.61
N LEU A 58 -8.13 -0.07 17.42
CA LEU A 58 -8.84 -0.63 18.57
C LEU A 58 -9.13 0.44 19.63
N LEU A 59 -8.21 1.40 19.85
CA LEU A 59 -8.47 2.55 20.72
C LEU A 59 -9.60 3.43 20.18
N LEU A 60 -9.59 3.75 18.88
CA LEU A 60 -10.68 4.50 18.24
C LEU A 60 -12.02 3.78 18.37
N ARG A 61 -12.06 2.47 18.12
CA ARG A 61 -13.30 1.68 18.21
C ARG A 61 -13.77 1.49 19.65
N GLY A 62 -12.85 1.40 20.61
CA GLY A 62 -13.16 1.39 22.04
C GLY A 62 -13.81 2.70 22.48
N GLU A 63 -13.29 3.83 22.02
CA GLU A 63 -13.84 5.16 22.31
C GLU A 63 -15.23 5.33 21.70
N LEU A 64 -15.43 4.87 20.47
CA LEU A 64 -16.71 4.95 19.74
C LEU A 64 -17.72 3.87 20.13
N ALA A 65 -17.44 3.05 21.15
CA ALA A 65 -18.35 1.97 21.56
C ALA A 65 -19.66 2.50 22.19
N ARG A 66 -19.63 3.72 22.74
CA ARG A 66 -20.80 4.39 23.33
C ARG A 66 -20.73 5.90 23.04
N PRO A 67 -21.88 6.61 23.02
CA PRO A 67 -21.88 8.07 22.90
C PRO A 67 -21.14 8.77 24.06
N GLY A 68 -20.55 9.93 23.77
CA GLY A 68 -19.76 10.73 24.72
C GLY A 68 -18.26 10.40 24.68
N MET A 69 -17.49 11.02 25.58
CA MET A 69 -16.06 10.73 25.74
C MET A 69 -15.87 9.65 26.81
N GLN A 70 -15.07 8.63 26.52
CA GLN A 70 -14.86 7.48 27.41
C GLN A 70 -13.48 7.52 28.06
N PHE A 71 -12.42 7.55 27.26
CA PHE A 71 -11.04 7.52 27.74
C PHE A 71 -10.05 8.33 26.90
N LEU A 72 -10.40 8.70 25.67
CA LEU A 72 -9.63 9.67 24.88
C LEU A 72 -10.17 11.09 25.08
N SER A 73 -9.31 12.09 24.98
CA SER A 73 -9.76 13.46 24.72
C SER A 73 -10.06 13.66 23.22
N ASN A 74 -10.76 14.73 22.86
CA ASN A 74 -10.99 15.08 21.45
C ASN A 74 -9.68 15.18 20.65
N GLU A 75 -8.66 15.81 21.27
CA GLU A 75 -7.35 15.97 20.65
C GLU A 75 -6.65 14.62 20.47
N GLN A 76 -6.65 13.77 21.51
CA GLN A 76 -6.05 12.44 21.41
C GLN A 76 -6.74 11.57 20.36
N TYR A 77 -8.07 11.65 20.26
CA TYR A 77 -8.83 10.95 19.22
C TYR A 77 -8.37 11.39 17.82
N ASN A 78 -8.26 12.70 17.59
CA ASN A 78 -7.80 13.26 16.33
C ASN A 78 -6.36 12.85 15.99
N GLN A 79 -5.46 12.83 16.98
CA GLN A 79 -4.08 12.36 16.82
C GLN A 79 -4.01 10.89 16.43
N ILE A 80 -4.75 10.04 17.16
CA ILE A 80 -4.79 8.59 16.92
C ILE A 80 -5.41 8.30 15.56
N PHE A 81 -6.49 9.00 15.18
CA PHE A 81 -7.14 8.85 13.87
C PHE A 81 -6.20 9.23 12.72
N THR A 82 -5.54 10.39 12.84
CA THR A 82 -4.57 10.88 11.84
C THR A 82 -3.44 9.88 11.67
N MET A 83 -2.81 9.47 12.78
CA MET A 83 -1.68 8.55 12.76
C MET A 83 -2.08 7.15 12.33
N HIS A 84 -3.27 6.65 12.68
CA HIS A 84 -3.78 5.38 12.17
C HIS A 84 -3.83 5.39 10.64
N GLY A 85 -4.46 6.40 10.04
CA GLY A 85 -4.55 6.54 8.59
C GLY A 85 -3.17 6.61 7.93
N THR A 86 -2.29 7.48 8.43
CA THR A 86 -0.91 7.62 7.94
C THR A 86 -0.12 6.32 8.03
N ILE A 87 -0.17 5.64 9.19
CA ILE A 87 0.57 4.40 9.41
C ILE A 87 0.08 3.32 8.45
N MET A 88 -1.24 3.13 8.33
CA MET A 88 -1.79 2.07 7.49
C MET A 88 -1.48 2.26 6.00
N LEU A 89 -1.52 3.50 5.50
CA LEU A 89 -1.28 3.78 4.07
C LEU A 89 0.22 3.84 3.74
N LEU A 90 0.93 4.76 4.40
CA LEU A 90 2.27 5.17 3.98
C LEU A 90 3.38 4.38 4.69
N MET A 91 3.12 3.82 5.86
CA MET A 91 4.14 3.14 6.68
C MET A 91 3.95 1.61 6.69
N PHE A 92 2.74 1.13 6.46
CA PHE A 92 2.39 -0.27 6.33
C PHE A 92 2.24 -0.68 4.86
N ALA A 93 1.20 -0.20 4.15
CA ALA A 93 0.81 -0.76 2.85
C ALA A 93 1.81 -0.49 1.73
N THR A 94 2.26 0.76 1.56
CA THR A 94 3.28 1.11 0.55
C THR A 94 4.58 0.33 0.75
N PRO A 95 5.20 0.31 1.96
CA PRO A 95 6.46 -0.40 2.18
C PRO A 95 6.29 -1.93 2.18
N LEU A 96 5.09 -2.45 2.49
CA LEU A 96 4.79 -3.87 2.38
C LEU A 96 4.87 -4.35 0.92
N PHE A 97 4.35 -3.57 -0.02
CA PHE A 97 4.55 -3.82 -1.45
C PHE A 97 6.06 -3.88 -1.77
N VAL A 98 6.83 -2.89 -1.32
CA VAL A 98 8.29 -2.83 -1.55
C VAL A 98 8.98 -4.06 -0.98
N GLY A 99 8.53 -4.57 0.17
CA GLY A 99 9.00 -5.82 0.78
C GLY A 99 8.76 -7.04 -0.12
N PHE A 100 7.51 -7.26 -0.57
CA PHE A 100 7.20 -8.37 -1.47
C PHE A 100 7.94 -8.26 -2.81
N ALA A 101 7.98 -7.06 -3.41
CA ALA A 101 8.71 -6.81 -4.64
C ALA A 101 10.19 -7.13 -4.47
N ASN A 102 10.82 -6.67 -3.39
CA ASN A 102 12.21 -7.00 -3.08
C ASN A 102 12.45 -8.51 -3.00
N VAL A 103 11.65 -9.26 -2.25
CA VAL A 103 11.91 -10.70 -2.08
C VAL A 103 11.60 -11.50 -3.33
N ILE A 104 10.47 -11.22 -4.00
CA ILE A 104 9.88 -12.10 -5.02
C ILE A 104 10.24 -11.68 -6.44
N MET A 105 10.21 -10.38 -6.78
CA MET A 105 10.34 -9.94 -8.17
C MET A 105 11.68 -10.37 -8.80
N PRO A 106 12.86 -10.15 -8.17
CA PRO A 106 14.14 -10.58 -8.76
C PRO A 106 14.17 -12.08 -9.05
N LEU A 107 13.58 -12.90 -8.16
CA LEU A 107 13.49 -14.35 -8.34
C LEU A 107 12.62 -14.73 -9.53
N GLN A 108 11.49 -14.04 -9.73
CA GLN A 108 10.56 -14.31 -10.82
C GLN A 108 11.12 -13.90 -12.19
N ILE A 109 11.92 -12.83 -12.24
CA ILE A 109 12.58 -12.40 -13.49
C ILE A 109 13.92 -13.10 -13.75
N GLY A 110 14.39 -13.92 -12.81
CA GLY A 110 15.66 -14.64 -12.90
C GLY A 110 16.90 -13.75 -12.73
N ALA A 111 16.76 -12.62 -12.03
CA ALA A 111 17.87 -11.75 -11.66
C ALA A 111 18.56 -12.25 -10.37
N ALA A 112 19.88 -12.04 -10.28
CA ALA A 112 20.65 -12.39 -9.09
C ALA A 112 20.37 -11.45 -7.90
N ASP A 113 20.13 -10.17 -8.20
CA ASP A 113 19.82 -9.10 -7.25
C ASP A 113 19.11 -7.96 -8.00
N VAL A 114 18.80 -6.86 -7.30
CA VAL A 114 18.29 -5.61 -7.89
C VAL A 114 19.40 -4.77 -8.55
N ALA A 115 19.02 -3.83 -9.42
CA ALA A 115 19.95 -3.00 -10.19
C ALA A 115 20.84 -2.11 -9.34
N PHE A 116 20.31 -1.56 -8.25
CA PHE A 116 21.04 -0.69 -7.33
C PHE A 116 20.95 -1.22 -5.88
N PRO A 117 21.72 -2.25 -5.50
CA PRO A 117 21.62 -2.91 -4.19
C PRO A 117 21.84 -1.98 -2.99
N ARG A 118 22.79 -1.04 -3.09
CA ARG A 118 23.06 -0.06 -2.02
C ARG A 118 21.98 1.01 -1.92
N LEU A 119 21.47 1.45 -3.06
CA LEU A 119 20.34 2.39 -3.11
C LEU A 119 19.10 1.75 -2.47
N ASN A 120 18.90 0.45 -2.70
CA ASN A 120 17.82 -0.32 -2.08
C ASN A 120 17.88 -0.31 -0.55
N MET A 121 19.09 -0.44 0.02
CA MET A 121 19.26 -0.36 1.47
C MET A 121 19.07 1.06 2.00
N LEU A 122 19.52 2.08 1.24
CA LEU A 122 19.25 3.48 1.56
C LEU A 122 17.74 3.77 1.56
N SER A 123 17.00 3.28 0.57
CA SER A 123 15.53 3.38 0.51
C SER A 123 14.86 2.83 1.77
N TYR A 124 15.35 1.70 2.29
CA TYR A 124 14.84 1.12 3.53
C TYR A 124 15.11 2.02 4.74
N TRP A 125 16.32 2.57 4.85
CA TRP A 125 16.68 3.45 5.97
C TRP A 125 15.88 4.76 5.96
N LEU A 126 15.71 5.37 4.79
CA LEU A 126 14.87 6.57 4.63
C LEU A 126 13.42 6.28 5.03
N TYR A 127 12.88 5.13 4.62
CA TYR A 127 11.57 4.67 5.08
C TYR A 127 11.49 4.52 6.60
N LEU A 128 12.42 3.77 7.20
CA LEU A 128 12.38 3.49 8.64
C LEU A 128 12.51 4.80 9.45
N PHE A 129 13.50 5.63 9.15
CA PHE A 129 13.73 6.85 9.91
C PHE A 129 12.66 7.92 9.65
N GLY A 130 12.14 8.01 8.42
CA GLY A 130 10.99 8.86 8.12
C GLY A 130 9.74 8.44 8.88
N GLY A 131 9.45 7.14 8.93
CA GLY A 131 8.33 6.59 9.70
C GLY A 131 8.48 6.78 11.22
N LEU A 132 9.67 6.54 11.75
CA LEU A 132 9.98 6.79 13.16
C LEU A 132 9.85 8.28 13.51
N MET A 133 10.28 9.17 12.62
CA MET A 133 10.15 10.62 12.80
C MET A 133 8.67 11.03 12.88
N ALA A 134 7.84 10.59 11.92
CA ALA A 134 6.40 10.88 11.96
C ALA A 134 5.73 10.31 13.22
N PHE A 135 6.12 9.10 13.66
CA PHE A 135 5.59 8.49 14.88
C PHE A 135 6.07 9.17 16.16
N ALA A 136 7.27 9.76 16.16
CA ALA A 136 7.82 10.49 17.30
C ALA A 136 6.99 11.71 17.71
N GLY A 137 6.05 12.17 16.87
CA GLY A 137 5.05 13.17 17.25
C GLY A 137 4.33 12.85 18.57
N PHE A 138 4.01 11.57 18.82
CA PHE A 138 3.40 11.13 20.10
C PHE A 138 4.26 11.39 21.34
N LEU A 139 5.58 11.56 21.17
CA LEU A 139 6.52 11.81 22.26
C LEU A 139 6.69 13.32 22.54
N THR A 140 6.10 14.17 21.71
CA THR A 140 6.20 15.63 21.86
C THR A 140 5.17 16.14 22.88
N PRO A 141 5.40 17.28 23.54
CA PRO A 141 4.44 17.81 24.53
C PRO A 141 3.05 18.11 23.96
N GLY A 142 2.96 18.46 22.68
CA GLY A 142 1.70 18.71 21.97
C GLY A 142 1.07 17.47 21.34
N GLY A 143 1.76 16.33 21.37
CA GLY A 143 1.32 15.09 20.72
C GLY A 143 1.53 15.07 19.21
N ALA A 144 0.97 14.05 18.56
CA ALA A 144 1.14 13.82 17.12
C ALA A 144 0.29 14.79 16.27
N ALA A 145 0.39 14.70 14.94
CA ALA A 145 -0.48 15.42 14.03
C ALA A 145 -1.96 15.03 14.25
N SER A 146 -2.87 16.01 14.26
CA SER A 146 -4.31 15.83 14.59
C SER A 146 -5.30 16.32 13.51
N PHE A 147 -4.83 16.59 12.29
CA PHE A 147 -5.63 17.20 11.22
C PHE A 147 -6.21 16.19 10.19
N GLY A 148 -6.10 14.88 10.46
CA GLY A 148 -6.47 13.80 9.53
C GLY A 148 -5.38 13.48 8.51
N TRP A 149 -5.35 12.26 7.97
CA TRP A 149 -4.27 11.83 7.07
C TRP A 149 -4.23 12.59 5.72
N THR A 150 -5.32 13.29 5.36
CA THR A 150 -5.42 14.16 4.18
C THR A 150 -4.74 15.53 4.36
N ALA A 151 -4.48 15.91 5.61
CA ALA A 151 -3.73 17.10 5.99
C ALA A 151 -4.15 18.38 5.28
N TYR A 152 -5.46 18.62 5.14
CA TYR A 152 -5.97 19.81 4.44
C TYR A 152 -5.35 21.10 5.00
N ALA A 153 -4.67 21.85 4.11
CA ALA A 153 -3.80 22.97 4.46
C ALA A 153 -4.40 24.02 5.42
N PRO A 154 -5.69 24.41 5.31
CA PRO A 154 -6.27 25.37 6.25
C PRO A 154 -6.24 24.89 7.70
N LEU A 155 -6.25 23.57 7.96
CA LEU A 155 -6.20 22.99 9.30
C LEU A 155 -4.78 22.59 9.70
N SER A 156 -3.95 22.15 8.74
CA SER A 156 -2.58 21.68 8.98
C SER A 156 -1.53 22.80 9.00
N ASN A 157 -1.93 24.06 8.93
CA ASN A 157 -1.03 25.22 9.05
C ASN A 157 -0.54 25.46 10.50
N ALA A 158 0.38 26.41 10.67
CA ALA A 158 0.95 26.74 11.97
C ALA A 158 -0.02 27.48 12.91
N GLU A 159 -1.13 28.02 12.40
CA GLU A 159 -2.15 28.71 13.21
C GLU A 159 -3.09 27.72 13.91
N TYR A 160 -3.64 26.77 13.17
CA TYR A 160 -4.61 25.79 13.69
C TYR A 160 -3.95 24.50 14.20
N SER A 161 -2.75 24.18 13.73
CA SER A 161 -1.95 23.03 14.19
C SER A 161 -0.51 23.44 14.54
N PRO A 162 -0.30 24.27 15.58
CA PRO A 162 1.02 24.84 15.91
C PRO A 162 2.04 23.83 16.47
N GLY A 163 1.63 22.60 16.79
CA GLY A 163 2.49 21.61 17.43
C GLY A 163 3.56 21.03 16.50
N ILE A 164 4.75 20.77 17.06
CA ILE A 164 5.88 20.14 16.36
C ILE A 164 5.57 18.73 15.83
N GLY A 165 4.52 18.08 16.35
CA GLY A 165 4.04 16.80 15.82
C GLY A 165 3.63 16.86 14.35
N ALA A 166 3.12 18.00 13.88
CA ALA A 166 2.80 18.24 12.47
C ALA A 166 4.06 18.35 11.60
N ASP A 167 5.09 19.05 12.08
CA ASP A 167 6.37 19.22 11.38
C ASP A 167 7.09 17.87 11.23
N LEU A 168 7.15 17.09 12.31
CA LEU A 168 7.70 15.73 12.31
C LEU A 168 6.96 14.80 11.34
N TRP A 169 5.64 14.95 11.23
CA TRP A 169 4.82 14.21 10.28
C TRP A 169 5.17 14.59 8.83
N LEU A 170 5.23 15.89 8.51
CA LEU A 170 5.53 16.38 7.16
C LEU A 170 6.92 15.97 6.69
N VAL A 171 7.94 16.26 7.49
CA VAL A 171 9.34 15.96 7.16
C VAL A 171 9.57 14.45 7.15
N GLY A 172 9.03 13.72 8.14
CA GLY A 172 9.15 12.27 8.22
C GLY A 172 8.58 11.56 6.99
N LEU A 173 7.39 11.97 6.54
CA LEU A 173 6.77 11.40 5.34
C LEU A 173 7.47 11.83 4.05
N ALA A 174 8.03 13.05 3.97
CA ALA A 174 8.83 13.46 2.82
C ALA A 174 10.10 12.59 2.68
N ILE A 175 10.79 12.31 3.79
CA ILE A 175 11.97 11.43 3.82
C ILE A 175 11.58 9.99 3.42
N GLY A 176 10.50 9.44 3.99
CA GLY A 176 10.00 8.11 3.63
C GLY A 176 9.55 8.01 2.17
N GLY A 177 8.92 9.08 1.66
CA GLY A 177 8.54 9.23 0.26
C GLY A 177 9.73 9.21 -0.69
N LEU A 178 10.83 9.89 -0.34
CA LEU A 178 12.08 9.82 -1.10
C LEU A 178 12.61 8.39 -1.16
N GLY A 179 12.59 7.65 -0.05
CA GLY A 179 12.95 6.23 -0.03
C GLY A 179 12.12 5.40 -1.01
N THR A 180 10.82 5.66 -1.08
CA THR A 180 9.87 5.00 -2.00
C THR A 180 10.16 5.33 -3.47
N ILE A 181 10.43 6.60 -3.79
CA ILE A 181 10.83 7.05 -5.15
C ILE A 181 12.08 6.30 -5.62
N LEU A 182 13.12 6.24 -4.78
CA LEU A 182 14.36 5.55 -5.09
C LEU A 182 14.14 4.03 -5.29
N GLY A 183 13.22 3.43 -4.52
CA GLY A 183 12.79 2.04 -4.72
C GLY A 183 12.11 1.82 -6.06
N GLY A 184 11.23 2.74 -6.47
CA GLY A 184 10.57 2.72 -7.78
C GLY A 184 11.55 2.76 -8.95
N VAL A 185 12.54 3.67 -8.90
CA VAL A 185 13.63 3.72 -9.90
C VAL A 185 14.35 2.37 -9.97
N ASN A 186 14.73 1.83 -8.81
CA ASN A 186 15.48 0.58 -8.73
C ASN A 186 14.71 -0.61 -9.33
N PHE A 187 13.43 -0.77 -9.00
CA PHE A 187 12.62 -1.86 -9.55
C PHE A 187 12.37 -1.73 -11.05
N ILE A 188 12.11 -0.52 -11.56
CA ILE A 188 11.97 -0.30 -13.02
C ILE A 188 13.25 -0.70 -13.73
N THR A 189 14.40 -0.20 -13.28
CA THR A 189 15.68 -0.53 -13.90
C THR A 189 15.94 -2.03 -13.84
N THR A 190 15.76 -2.66 -12.67
CA THR A 190 15.92 -4.10 -12.49
C THR A 190 15.08 -4.90 -13.47
N ILE A 191 13.78 -4.58 -13.54
CA ILE A 191 12.87 -5.28 -14.44
C ILE A 191 13.28 -5.09 -15.88
N LEU A 192 13.58 -3.87 -16.32
CA LEU A 192 13.84 -3.58 -17.73
C LEU A 192 15.19 -4.13 -18.23
N THR A 193 16.21 -4.19 -17.37
CA THR A 193 17.60 -4.46 -17.83
C THR A 193 18.20 -5.77 -17.30
N MET A 194 17.63 -6.41 -16.28
CA MET A 194 18.24 -7.58 -15.60
C MET A 194 17.45 -8.89 -15.71
N ARG A 195 16.41 -8.94 -16.53
CA ARG A 195 15.67 -10.18 -16.81
C ARG A 195 16.57 -11.27 -17.37
N ALA A 196 16.25 -12.52 -17.07
CA ALA A 196 16.91 -13.68 -17.64
C ALA A 196 16.84 -13.69 -19.18
N PRO A 197 17.90 -14.15 -19.88
CA PRO A 197 17.89 -14.27 -21.33
C PRO A 197 16.70 -15.09 -21.86
N GLY A 198 16.01 -14.59 -22.88
CA GLY A 198 14.83 -15.23 -23.48
C GLY A 198 13.49 -14.88 -22.81
N MET A 199 13.51 -14.16 -21.68
CA MET A 199 12.30 -13.61 -21.06
C MET A 199 11.94 -12.26 -21.69
N THR A 200 11.00 -12.28 -22.64
CA THR A 200 10.39 -11.06 -23.19
C THR A 200 9.40 -10.46 -22.17
N MET A 201 9.02 -9.19 -22.35
CA MET A 201 8.03 -8.50 -21.49
C MET A 201 6.75 -9.33 -21.33
N PHE A 202 6.20 -9.86 -22.44
CA PHE A 202 4.98 -10.66 -22.43
C PHE A 202 5.20 -12.13 -22.02
N ARG A 203 6.30 -12.45 -21.33
CA ARG A 203 6.55 -13.74 -20.67
C ARG A 203 6.79 -13.62 -19.16
N MET A 204 6.82 -12.40 -18.62
CA MET A 204 6.99 -12.15 -17.19
C MET A 204 5.76 -12.61 -16.39
N SER A 205 5.94 -12.84 -15.09
CA SER A 205 4.80 -13.05 -14.18
C SER A 205 3.91 -11.80 -14.13
N ILE A 206 2.62 -11.97 -13.80
CA ILE A 206 1.72 -10.82 -13.64
C ILE A 206 2.12 -10.01 -12.41
N PHE A 207 2.63 -10.66 -11.35
CA PHE A 207 3.21 -9.93 -10.22
C PHE A 207 4.33 -8.99 -10.66
N SER A 208 5.27 -9.42 -11.50
CA SER A 208 6.36 -8.54 -11.96
C SER A 208 5.87 -7.40 -12.87
N TRP A 209 4.84 -7.64 -13.69
CA TRP A 209 4.15 -6.56 -14.43
C TRP A 209 3.51 -5.54 -13.50
N ASN A 210 2.88 -5.99 -12.43
CA ASN A 210 2.25 -5.10 -11.45
C ASN A 210 3.31 -4.33 -10.66
N VAL A 211 4.45 -4.95 -10.29
CA VAL A 211 5.59 -4.24 -9.69
C VAL A 211 6.12 -3.15 -10.62
N LEU A 212 6.25 -3.44 -11.92
CA LEU A 212 6.69 -2.44 -12.91
C LEU A 212 5.76 -1.23 -12.97
N LEU A 213 4.45 -1.47 -13.16
CA LEU A 213 3.48 -0.38 -13.28
C LEU A 213 3.30 0.38 -11.96
N THR A 214 3.34 -0.32 -10.83
CA THR A 214 3.34 0.30 -9.50
C THR A 214 4.55 1.23 -9.34
N SER A 215 5.73 0.77 -9.75
CA SER A 215 6.95 1.58 -9.67
C SER A 215 6.89 2.81 -10.58
N ILE A 216 6.24 2.70 -11.76
CA ILE A 216 6.01 3.85 -12.64
C ILE A 216 5.06 4.85 -11.98
N LEU A 217 3.97 4.38 -11.37
CA LEU A 217 3.05 5.25 -10.63
C LEU A 217 3.74 5.94 -9.45
N VAL A 218 4.62 5.24 -8.73
CA VAL A 218 5.44 5.83 -7.66
C VAL A 218 6.21 7.04 -8.18
N LEU A 219 6.87 6.94 -9.34
CA LEU A 219 7.64 8.04 -9.93
C LEU A 219 6.77 9.21 -10.40
N ILE A 220 5.50 8.97 -10.71
CA ILE A 220 4.55 10.01 -11.12
C ILE A 220 3.93 10.71 -9.90
N ALA A 221 3.57 9.94 -8.87
CA ALA A 221 2.71 10.40 -7.78
C ALA A 221 3.47 10.92 -6.56
N PHE A 222 4.59 10.28 -6.18
CA PHE A 222 5.31 10.66 -4.95
C PHE A 222 6.08 11.98 -5.04
N PRO A 223 6.70 12.38 -6.17
CA PRO A 223 7.40 13.66 -6.23
C PRO A 223 6.47 14.88 -5.99
N PRO A 224 5.25 14.97 -6.58
CA PRO A 224 4.29 16.00 -6.22
C PRO A 224 3.94 16.04 -4.73
N LEU A 225 3.79 14.87 -4.07
CA LEU A 225 3.54 14.83 -2.63
C LEU A 225 4.72 15.37 -1.82
N ALA A 226 5.94 14.95 -2.14
CA ALA A 226 7.14 15.42 -1.45
C ALA A 226 7.27 16.94 -1.60
N ALA A 227 7.00 17.47 -2.80
CA ALA A 227 6.96 18.92 -3.03
C ALA A 227 5.86 19.60 -2.19
N ALA A 228 4.65 19.03 -2.12
CA ALA A 228 3.56 19.56 -1.32
C ALA A 228 3.89 19.57 0.18
N PHE A 229 4.48 18.50 0.73
CA PHE A 229 4.90 18.44 2.13
C PHE A 229 5.99 19.48 2.45
N LEU A 230 7.00 19.60 1.60
CA LEU A 230 8.05 20.61 1.80
C LEU A 230 7.52 22.04 1.66
N ALA A 231 6.57 22.27 0.75
CA ALA A 231 5.91 23.57 0.62
C ALA A 231 5.03 23.90 1.83
N LEU A 232 4.31 22.93 2.39
CA LEU A 232 3.50 23.14 3.59
C LEU A 232 4.38 23.35 4.82
N GLU A 233 5.48 22.61 4.93
CA GLU A 233 6.48 22.86 5.98
C GLU A 233 7.10 24.26 5.84
N SER A 234 7.37 24.70 4.61
CA SER A 234 7.83 26.07 4.35
C SER A 234 6.79 27.11 4.77
N ASP A 235 5.50 26.87 4.53
CA ASP A 235 4.44 27.74 5.01
C ASP A 235 4.39 27.81 6.54
N ARG A 236 4.58 26.67 7.21
CA ARG A 236 4.55 26.58 8.68
C ARG A 236 5.75 27.25 9.34
N LEU A 237 6.96 27.07 8.80
CA LEU A 237 8.20 27.57 9.42
C LEU A 237 8.64 28.94 8.93
N PHE A 238 8.45 29.24 7.65
CA PHE A 238 8.99 30.44 7.01
C PHE A 238 7.91 31.42 6.55
N GLY A 239 6.62 31.04 6.63
CA GLY A 239 5.52 31.89 6.20
C GLY A 239 5.53 32.17 4.70
N SER A 240 5.75 31.13 3.87
CA SER A 240 5.78 31.29 2.40
C SER A 240 4.41 31.53 1.74
N HIS A 241 3.30 31.37 2.46
CA HIS A 241 1.92 31.60 1.99
C HIS A 241 1.53 30.84 0.70
N ILE A 242 2.10 29.65 0.44
CA ILE A 242 1.81 28.85 -0.76
C ILE A 242 0.39 28.27 -0.71
N PHE A 243 -0.02 27.77 0.44
CA PHE A 243 -1.31 27.11 0.69
C PHE A 243 -2.30 27.96 1.48
N ASP A 244 -2.06 29.28 1.55
CA ASP A 244 -2.94 30.24 2.21
C ASP A 244 -4.36 30.21 1.61
N PRO A 245 -5.43 30.07 2.39
CA PRO A 245 -6.79 30.12 1.87
C PRO A 245 -7.09 31.38 1.04
N ALA A 246 -6.48 32.53 1.40
CA ALA A 246 -6.76 33.82 0.75
C ALA A 246 -6.32 33.90 -0.71
N ASN A 247 -5.37 33.07 -1.14
CA ASN A 247 -4.87 33.04 -2.53
C ASN A 247 -5.28 31.78 -3.31
N GLY A 248 -6.22 30.99 -2.78
CA GLY A 248 -6.66 29.72 -3.36
C GLY A 248 -5.80 28.51 -2.98
N GLY A 249 -4.84 28.69 -2.07
CA GLY A 249 -3.91 27.66 -1.63
C GLY A 249 -4.57 26.41 -1.01
N ALA A 250 -5.73 26.57 -0.37
CA ALA A 250 -6.51 25.44 0.13
C ALA A 250 -6.88 24.43 -0.97
N MET A 251 -7.30 24.91 -2.14
CA MET A 251 -7.67 24.07 -3.29
C MET A 251 -6.44 23.56 -4.04
N LEU A 252 -5.36 24.35 -4.09
CA LEU A 252 -4.08 23.90 -4.62
C LEU A 252 -3.58 22.67 -3.85
N TRP A 253 -3.66 22.69 -2.51
CA TRP A 253 -3.34 21.53 -1.67
C TRP A 253 -4.17 20.32 -2.04
N GLN A 254 -5.50 20.45 -2.12
CA GLN A 254 -6.38 19.32 -2.42
C GLN A 254 -6.03 18.68 -3.77
N HIS A 255 -5.78 19.49 -4.81
CA HIS A 255 -5.40 18.96 -6.11
C HIS A 255 -4.06 18.25 -6.09
N LEU A 256 -3.02 18.81 -5.45
CA LEU A 256 -1.71 18.18 -5.34
C LEU A 256 -1.75 16.90 -4.50
N PHE A 257 -2.40 16.96 -3.35
CA PHE A 257 -2.53 15.83 -2.45
C PHE A 257 -3.30 14.70 -3.11
N TRP A 258 -4.43 14.96 -3.75
CA TRP A 258 -5.20 13.89 -4.40
C TRP A 258 -4.59 13.40 -5.70
N PHE A 259 -3.87 14.25 -6.45
CA PHE A 259 -3.07 13.81 -7.59
C PHE A 259 -2.00 12.79 -7.19
N PHE A 260 -1.50 12.87 -5.96
CA PHE A 260 -0.77 11.77 -5.33
C PHE A 260 -1.70 10.64 -4.84
N GLY A 261 -2.69 10.98 -4.02
CA GLY A 261 -3.42 10.04 -3.19
C GLY A 261 -4.23 9.03 -4.00
N HIS A 262 -4.78 9.43 -5.15
CA HIS A 262 -5.53 8.49 -5.96
C HIS A 262 -4.65 7.50 -6.74
N PRO A 263 -3.55 7.91 -7.41
CA PRO A 263 -2.54 6.95 -7.86
C PRO A 263 -1.97 6.08 -6.72
N GLU A 264 -1.81 6.63 -5.52
CA GLU A 264 -1.30 5.88 -4.37
C GLU A 264 -2.19 4.68 -4.02
N VAL A 265 -3.51 4.84 -3.99
CA VAL A 265 -4.38 3.68 -3.70
C VAL A 265 -4.24 2.57 -4.75
N TYR A 266 -3.83 2.88 -5.98
CA TYR A 266 -3.47 1.87 -6.97
C TYR A 266 -2.05 1.34 -6.84
N ILE A 267 -1.09 2.14 -6.36
CA ILE A 267 0.21 1.65 -5.91
C ILE A 267 0.02 0.60 -4.79
N LEU A 268 -0.96 0.82 -3.91
CA LEU A 268 -1.35 -0.13 -2.87
C LEU A 268 -2.14 -1.34 -3.40
N ALA A 269 -2.85 -1.24 -4.52
CA ALA A 269 -3.71 -2.32 -5.00
C ALA A 269 -3.01 -3.26 -6.00
N LEU A 270 -2.31 -2.71 -6.99
CA LEU A 270 -1.79 -3.46 -8.13
C LEU A 270 -0.85 -4.60 -7.73
N PRO A 271 0.15 -4.44 -6.84
CA PRO A 271 1.04 -5.53 -6.46
C PRO A 271 0.30 -6.71 -5.83
N PHE A 272 -0.71 -6.41 -5.02
CA PHE A 272 -1.52 -7.40 -4.31
C PHE A 272 -2.51 -8.12 -5.24
N PHE A 273 -3.05 -7.43 -6.25
CA PHE A 273 -3.68 -8.09 -7.39
C PHE A 273 -2.70 -9.05 -8.08
N GLY A 274 -1.42 -8.69 -8.13
CA GLY A 274 -0.35 -9.55 -8.64
C GLY A 274 -0.21 -10.82 -7.80
N ILE A 275 -0.13 -10.68 -6.47
CA ILE A 275 -0.06 -11.81 -5.53
C ILE A 275 -1.24 -12.77 -5.75
N ALA A 276 -2.48 -12.25 -5.76
CA ALA A 276 -3.66 -13.07 -6.02
C ALA A 276 -3.58 -13.78 -7.39
N THR A 277 -3.10 -13.07 -8.42
CA THR A 277 -2.95 -13.62 -9.78
C THR A 277 -1.89 -14.72 -9.88
N GLU A 278 -0.88 -14.74 -9.01
CA GLU A 278 0.10 -15.83 -8.94
C GLU A 278 -0.44 -17.06 -8.20
N ILE A 279 -1.27 -16.84 -7.17
CA ILE A 279 -1.84 -17.91 -6.34
C ILE A 279 -2.95 -18.68 -7.08
N LEU A 280 -3.86 -17.96 -7.74
CA LEU A 280 -5.00 -18.54 -8.46
C LEU A 280 -4.66 -19.70 -9.40
N PRO A 281 -3.71 -19.57 -10.35
CA PRO A 281 -3.41 -20.65 -11.29
C PRO A 281 -2.79 -21.87 -10.62
N VAL A 282 -2.03 -21.68 -9.52
CA VAL A 282 -1.39 -22.78 -8.79
C VAL A 282 -2.43 -23.66 -8.10
N PHE A 283 -3.35 -23.06 -7.34
CA PHE A 283 -4.38 -23.81 -6.63
C PHE A 283 -5.56 -24.23 -7.52
N SER A 284 -5.74 -23.59 -8.68
CA SER A 284 -6.69 -24.03 -9.72
C SER A 284 -6.11 -25.10 -10.66
N ARG A 285 -4.80 -25.36 -10.60
CA ARG A 285 -4.05 -26.25 -11.50
C ARG A 285 -4.29 -25.95 -12.98
N LYS A 286 -4.35 -24.66 -13.32
CA LYS A 286 -4.70 -24.17 -14.66
C LYS A 286 -3.91 -22.90 -14.98
N PRO A 287 -3.50 -22.68 -16.24
CA PRO A 287 -2.92 -21.39 -16.64
C PRO A 287 -3.85 -20.21 -16.34
N ILE A 288 -3.27 -19.05 -16.07
CA ILE A 288 -4.05 -17.82 -15.87
C ILE A 288 -4.88 -17.51 -17.12
N PHE A 289 -6.18 -17.33 -16.95
CA PHE A 289 -7.07 -17.02 -18.06
C PHE A 289 -6.84 -15.58 -18.54
N GLY A 290 -6.63 -15.42 -19.85
CA GLY A 290 -6.50 -14.11 -20.50
C GLY A 290 -5.31 -13.26 -20.03
N TYR A 291 -4.14 -13.87 -19.88
CA TYR A 291 -2.87 -13.20 -19.50
C TYR A 291 -2.64 -11.83 -20.16
N LYS A 292 -2.77 -11.72 -21.50
CA LYS A 292 -2.59 -10.44 -22.20
C LYS A 292 -3.67 -9.41 -21.83
N GLY A 293 -4.91 -9.85 -21.63
CA GLY A 293 -6.01 -9.01 -21.17
C GLY A 293 -5.77 -8.49 -19.75
N LEU A 294 -5.22 -9.31 -18.86
CA LEU A 294 -4.82 -8.89 -17.52
C LEU A 294 -3.73 -7.81 -17.55
N ILE A 295 -2.74 -7.94 -18.43
CA ILE A 295 -1.69 -6.91 -18.61
C ILE A 295 -2.31 -5.61 -19.14
N ALA A 296 -3.11 -5.69 -20.21
CA ALA A 296 -3.77 -4.53 -20.79
C ALA A 296 -4.67 -3.80 -19.77
N ALA A 297 -5.44 -4.56 -18.98
CA ALA A 297 -6.24 -4.00 -17.90
C ALA A 297 -5.39 -3.30 -16.84
N THR A 298 -4.23 -3.87 -16.48
CA THR A 298 -3.32 -3.26 -15.49
C THR A 298 -2.70 -1.97 -16.02
N ILE A 299 -2.31 -1.92 -17.30
CA ILE A 299 -1.82 -0.70 -17.97
C ILE A 299 -2.93 0.37 -17.99
N ALA A 300 -4.16 -0.01 -18.33
CA ALA A 300 -5.30 0.90 -18.35
C ALA A 300 -5.60 1.48 -16.96
N ILE A 301 -5.59 0.65 -15.91
CA ILE A 301 -5.75 1.11 -14.52
C ILE A 301 -4.65 2.11 -14.15
N ALA A 302 -3.38 1.77 -14.42
CA ALA A 302 -2.27 2.66 -14.11
C ALA A 302 -2.40 4.01 -14.84
N ALA A 303 -2.68 4.01 -16.14
CA ALA A 303 -2.86 5.25 -16.91
C ALA A 303 -4.05 6.09 -16.41
N LEU A 304 -5.20 5.46 -16.17
CA LEU A 304 -6.40 6.15 -15.69
C LEU A 304 -6.24 6.66 -14.26
N SER A 305 -5.46 5.99 -13.40
CA SER A 305 -5.29 6.38 -11.99
C SER A 305 -4.74 7.80 -11.82
N VAL A 306 -3.91 8.25 -12.76
CA VAL A 306 -3.33 9.60 -12.78
C VAL A 306 -4.34 10.65 -13.28
N ALA A 307 -5.45 10.23 -13.89
CA ALA A 307 -6.44 11.10 -14.54
C ALA A 307 -7.78 11.22 -13.80
N VAL A 308 -7.93 10.61 -12.61
CA VAL A 308 -9.22 10.53 -11.89
C VAL A 308 -9.22 11.16 -10.49
N TRP A 309 -8.10 11.76 -10.06
CA TRP A 309 -7.86 12.12 -8.67
C TRP A 309 -8.93 13.00 -8.02
N ALA A 310 -9.52 13.92 -8.78
CA ALA A 310 -10.41 14.93 -8.23
C ALA A 310 -11.81 14.40 -7.87
N HIS A 311 -12.06 13.09 -7.98
CA HIS A 311 -13.28 12.50 -7.42
C HIS A 311 -13.34 12.59 -5.90
N HIS A 312 -12.20 12.76 -5.22
CA HIS A 312 -12.16 12.96 -3.78
C HIS A 312 -12.59 14.37 -3.36
N MET A 313 -12.88 15.23 -4.34
CA MET A 313 -13.11 16.66 -4.18
C MET A 313 -14.50 17.05 -4.68
N TYR A 314 -15.42 16.10 -4.94
CA TYR A 314 -16.75 16.41 -5.46
C TYR A 314 -17.49 17.42 -4.58
N ALA A 315 -17.48 17.22 -3.26
CA ALA A 315 -18.11 18.13 -2.31
C ALA A 315 -17.46 19.52 -2.21
N SER A 316 -16.30 19.75 -2.85
CA SER A 316 -15.66 21.08 -2.85
C SER A 316 -16.37 22.09 -3.77
N GLY A 317 -17.16 21.60 -4.75
CA GLY A 317 -17.79 22.45 -5.75
C GLY A 317 -16.82 23.10 -6.77
N GLN A 318 -15.53 22.73 -6.74
CA GLN A 318 -14.48 23.36 -7.56
C GLN A 318 -13.77 22.39 -8.52
N VAL A 319 -14.49 21.37 -9.00
CA VAL A 319 -13.94 20.38 -9.94
C VAL A 319 -14.88 20.16 -11.12
N LEU A 320 -14.33 19.73 -12.25
CA LEU A 320 -15.12 19.39 -13.44
C LEU A 320 -15.83 18.04 -13.25
N LEU A 321 -16.97 18.07 -12.55
CA LEU A 321 -17.69 16.88 -12.09
C LEU A 321 -17.94 15.82 -13.18
N PRO A 322 -18.48 16.16 -14.39
CA PRO A 322 -18.78 15.13 -15.39
C PRO A 322 -17.54 14.40 -15.89
N PHE A 323 -16.42 15.11 -16.04
CA PHE A 323 -15.16 14.51 -16.48
C PHE A 323 -14.64 13.50 -15.45
N PHE A 324 -14.48 13.94 -14.19
CA PHE A 324 -13.92 13.09 -13.15
C PHE A 324 -14.85 11.93 -12.79
N SER A 325 -16.18 12.13 -12.83
CA SER A 325 -17.15 11.04 -12.65
C SER A 325 -17.06 10.01 -13.78
N PHE A 326 -17.07 10.43 -15.04
CA PHE A 326 -16.92 9.53 -16.18
C PHE A 326 -15.62 8.72 -16.12
N MET A 327 -14.49 9.39 -15.88
CA MET A 327 -13.19 8.71 -15.82
C MET A 327 -13.11 7.73 -14.62
N THR A 328 -13.79 8.04 -13.50
CA THR A 328 -13.88 7.15 -12.33
C THR A 328 -14.76 5.93 -12.61
N PHE A 329 -15.84 6.06 -13.38
CA PHE A 329 -16.56 4.87 -13.87
C PHE A 329 -15.69 4.05 -14.83
N LEU A 330 -14.95 4.73 -15.70
CA LEU A 330 -14.12 4.08 -16.71
C LEU A 330 -13.02 3.21 -16.09
N ILE A 331 -12.39 3.63 -14.99
CA ILE A 331 -11.36 2.80 -14.31
C ILE A 331 -11.95 1.56 -13.62
N GLY A 332 -13.26 1.55 -13.34
CA GLY A 332 -13.98 0.36 -12.88
C GLY A 332 -14.00 -0.77 -13.92
N VAL A 333 -14.02 -0.43 -15.22
CA VAL A 333 -14.08 -1.40 -16.33
C VAL A 333 -12.86 -2.34 -16.39
N PRO A 334 -11.60 -1.86 -16.47
CA PRO A 334 -10.45 -2.75 -16.49
C PRO A 334 -10.31 -3.54 -15.18
N THR A 335 -10.73 -2.99 -14.04
CA THR A 335 -10.79 -3.75 -12.78
C THR A 335 -11.79 -4.91 -12.88
N GLY A 336 -12.97 -4.68 -13.45
CA GLY A 336 -13.95 -5.71 -13.75
C GLY A 336 -13.41 -6.80 -14.66
N VAL A 337 -12.66 -6.43 -15.71
CA VAL A 337 -11.96 -7.39 -16.58
C VAL A 337 -11.07 -8.32 -15.75
N LYS A 338 -10.25 -7.78 -14.83
CA LYS A 338 -9.41 -8.60 -13.95
C LYS A 338 -10.22 -9.60 -13.11
N PHE A 339 -11.36 -9.17 -12.57
CA PHE A 339 -12.28 -10.05 -11.83
C PHE A 339 -12.77 -11.23 -12.67
N PHE A 340 -13.26 -10.96 -13.88
CA PHE A 340 -13.70 -12.02 -14.78
C PHE A 340 -12.55 -12.94 -15.20
N ASN A 341 -11.33 -12.41 -15.36
CA ASN A 341 -10.15 -13.22 -15.63
C ASN A 341 -9.79 -14.16 -14.45
N TRP A 342 -9.90 -13.69 -13.21
CA TRP A 342 -9.69 -14.52 -12.03
C TRP A 342 -10.74 -15.63 -11.90
N ILE A 343 -12.01 -15.30 -12.11
CA ILE A 343 -13.11 -16.29 -12.17
C ILE A 343 -12.85 -17.30 -13.28
N GLY A 344 -12.48 -16.84 -14.48
CA GLY A 344 -12.16 -17.70 -15.63
C GLY A 344 -10.93 -18.61 -15.39
N THR A 345 -10.02 -18.21 -14.51
CA THR A 345 -8.88 -19.04 -14.09
C THR A 345 -9.32 -20.18 -13.18
N MET A 346 -10.24 -19.94 -12.26
CA MET A 346 -10.80 -20.99 -11.39
C MET A 346 -11.81 -21.88 -12.14
N TRP A 347 -12.51 -21.31 -13.13
CA TRP A 347 -13.53 -22.02 -13.90
C TRP A 347 -12.96 -23.24 -14.63
N ARG A 348 -13.56 -24.42 -14.39
CA ARG A 348 -13.09 -25.73 -14.87
C ARG A 348 -11.65 -26.06 -14.43
N GLY A 349 -11.14 -25.41 -13.39
CA GLY A 349 -9.92 -25.81 -12.69
C GLY A 349 -10.20 -26.84 -11.60
N SER A 350 -9.14 -27.46 -11.06
CA SER A 350 -9.22 -28.35 -9.90
C SER A 350 -8.83 -27.58 -8.65
N VAL A 351 -9.76 -26.76 -8.15
CA VAL A 351 -9.53 -25.83 -7.04
C VAL A 351 -9.39 -26.56 -5.71
N THR A 352 -8.32 -26.29 -4.97
CA THR A 352 -8.15 -26.72 -3.58
C THR A 352 -8.05 -25.52 -2.64
N PHE A 353 -8.56 -25.67 -1.41
CA PHE A 353 -8.76 -24.57 -0.45
C PHE A 353 -7.77 -24.64 0.72
N GLU A 354 -6.48 -24.71 0.38
CA GLU A 354 -5.40 -24.41 1.31
C GLU A 354 -5.43 -22.93 1.71
N THR A 355 -4.76 -22.60 2.82
CA THR A 355 -4.82 -21.27 3.44
C THR A 355 -4.59 -20.11 2.46
N PRO A 356 -3.56 -20.11 1.58
CA PRO A 356 -3.38 -19.01 0.63
C PRO A 356 -4.57 -18.78 -0.31
N MET A 357 -5.22 -19.87 -0.76
CA MET A 357 -6.37 -19.79 -1.65
C MET A 357 -7.59 -19.24 -0.91
N LEU A 358 -7.80 -19.60 0.35
CA LEU A 358 -8.87 -19.02 1.17
C LEU A 358 -8.72 -17.50 1.31
N TRP A 359 -7.52 -17.00 1.57
CA TRP A 359 -7.25 -15.57 1.62
C TRP A 359 -7.52 -14.87 0.29
N VAL A 360 -7.17 -15.49 -0.85
CA VAL A 360 -7.52 -14.96 -2.17
C VAL A 360 -9.03 -14.93 -2.39
N MET A 361 -9.77 -15.96 -1.96
CA MET A 361 -11.23 -15.95 -2.05
C MET A 361 -11.85 -14.85 -1.16
N GLY A 362 -11.33 -14.67 0.05
CA GLY A 362 -11.74 -13.58 0.94
C GLY A 362 -11.46 -12.21 0.32
N PHE A 363 -10.31 -12.02 -0.33
CA PHE A 363 -10.00 -10.83 -1.12
C PHE A 363 -11.05 -10.61 -2.21
N LEU A 364 -11.35 -11.61 -3.04
CA LEU A 364 -12.32 -11.47 -4.13
C LEU A 364 -13.71 -11.06 -3.62
N VAL A 365 -14.20 -11.67 -2.54
CA VAL A 365 -15.50 -11.34 -1.95
C VAL A 365 -15.50 -9.92 -1.38
N THR A 366 -14.51 -9.61 -0.54
CA THR A 366 -14.46 -8.33 0.17
C THR A 366 -14.27 -7.17 -0.81
N PHE A 367 -13.34 -7.33 -1.76
CA PHE A 367 -13.10 -6.31 -2.78
C PHE A 367 -14.29 -6.13 -3.71
N LEU A 368 -15.05 -7.19 -4.05
CA LEU A 368 -16.23 -7.05 -4.89
C LEU A 368 -17.29 -6.17 -4.21
N PHE A 369 -17.57 -6.38 -2.92
CA PHE A 369 -18.49 -5.52 -2.18
C PHE A 369 -17.98 -4.08 -2.06
N GLY A 370 -16.67 -3.89 -1.83
CA GLY A 370 -16.06 -2.56 -1.87
C GLY A 370 -16.16 -1.89 -3.25
N GLY A 371 -15.94 -2.64 -4.32
CA GLY A 371 -16.02 -2.13 -5.69
C GLY A 371 -17.42 -1.65 -6.06
N ILE A 372 -18.47 -2.39 -5.64
CA ILE A 372 -19.87 -1.99 -5.86
C ILE A 372 -20.18 -0.67 -5.17
N THR A 373 -19.70 -0.46 -3.93
CA THR A 373 -19.90 0.81 -3.23
C THR A 373 -19.09 1.95 -3.83
N GLY A 374 -17.97 1.65 -4.50
CA GLY A 374 -17.19 2.63 -5.27
C GLY A 374 -17.95 3.19 -6.48
N ILE A 375 -18.84 2.40 -7.10
CA ILE A 375 -19.72 2.89 -8.18
C ILE A 375 -20.68 3.97 -7.65
N ILE A 376 -21.14 3.83 -6.40
CA ILE A 376 -21.99 4.85 -5.75
C ILE A 376 -21.18 6.14 -5.54
N LEU A 377 -19.96 6.03 -5.02
CA LEU A 377 -19.08 7.19 -4.77
C LEU A 377 -18.55 7.85 -6.05
N ALA A 378 -18.48 7.13 -7.16
CA ALA A 378 -18.12 7.69 -8.46
C ALA A 378 -19.20 8.61 -9.06
N SER A 379 -20.40 8.65 -8.46
CA SER A 379 -21.54 9.46 -8.88
C SER A 379 -21.68 10.70 -7.98
N PRO A 380 -21.37 11.92 -8.46
CA PRO A 380 -21.46 13.13 -7.63
C PRO A 380 -22.81 13.33 -6.93
N PRO A 381 -23.98 13.11 -7.58
CA PRO A 381 -25.28 13.25 -6.90
C PRO A 381 -25.47 12.30 -5.71
N LEU A 382 -24.83 11.12 -5.73
CA LEU A 382 -24.87 10.18 -4.62
C LEU A 382 -23.78 10.50 -3.61
N ASP A 383 -22.57 10.82 -4.07
CA ASP A 383 -21.44 11.18 -3.23
C ASP A 383 -21.74 12.39 -2.34
N PHE A 384 -22.45 13.42 -2.83
CA PHE A 384 -22.81 14.57 -2.02
C PHE A 384 -23.57 14.22 -0.73
N ALA A 385 -24.36 13.14 -0.72
CA ALA A 385 -25.09 12.71 0.46
C ALA A 385 -24.23 11.92 1.46
N VAL A 386 -23.15 11.28 0.98
CA VAL A 386 -22.33 10.35 1.79
C VAL A 386 -20.88 10.79 1.93
N SER A 387 -20.50 11.92 1.34
CA SER A 387 -19.13 12.46 1.39
C SER A 387 -18.71 12.68 2.84
N ALA A 388 -17.49 12.25 3.17
CA ALA A 388 -16.94 12.26 4.53
C ALA A 388 -17.74 11.50 5.62
N SER A 389 -18.77 10.74 5.25
CA SER A 389 -19.51 9.86 6.18
C SER A 389 -18.80 8.52 6.41
N TYR A 390 -19.32 7.71 7.34
CA TYR A 390 -18.89 6.32 7.52
C TYR A 390 -19.11 5.43 6.30
N PHE A 391 -19.88 5.85 5.30
CA PHE A 391 -20.00 5.11 4.04
C PHE A 391 -18.68 5.12 3.28
N VAL A 392 -18.01 6.27 3.20
CA VAL A 392 -16.68 6.40 2.55
C VAL A 392 -15.63 5.63 3.33
N VAL A 393 -15.68 5.71 4.67
CA VAL A 393 -14.79 4.94 5.55
C VAL A 393 -14.97 3.44 5.29
N ALA A 394 -16.20 2.94 5.28
CA ALA A 394 -16.50 1.54 5.05
C ALA A 394 -16.09 1.08 3.64
N HIS A 395 -16.42 1.85 2.61
CA HIS A 395 -16.02 1.60 1.23
C HIS A 395 -14.51 1.41 1.14
N PHE A 396 -13.75 2.39 1.65
CA PHE A 396 -12.30 2.38 1.56
C PHE A 396 -11.69 1.20 2.32
N HIS A 397 -12.23 0.85 3.49
CA HIS A 397 -11.77 -0.33 4.22
C HIS A 397 -12.10 -1.63 3.46
N TYR A 398 -13.28 -1.77 2.86
CA TYR A 398 -13.64 -2.94 2.04
C TYR A 398 -12.69 -3.11 0.85
N VAL A 399 -12.35 -2.02 0.17
CA VAL A 399 -11.45 -2.05 -0.98
C VAL A 399 -10.00 -2.30 -0.52
N LEU A 400 -9.48 -1.47 0.37
CA LEU A 400 -8.06 -1.46 0.70
C LEU A 400 -7.67 -2.59 1.65
N PHE A 401 -8.42 -2.82 2.73
CA PHE A 401 -8.13 -3.94 3.63
C PHE A 401 -8.34 -5.27 2.90
N GLY A 402 -9.42 -5.36 2.12
CA GLY A 402 -9.70 -6.50 1.26
C GLY A 402 -8.58 -6.77 0.25
N THR A 403 -7.95 -5.74 -0.32
CA THR A 403 -6.82 -5.93 -1.26
C THR A 403 -5.52 -6.21 -0.53
N VAL A 404 -5.09 -5.28 0.32
CA VAL A 404 -3.74 -5.26 0.91
C VAL A 404 -3.61 -6.35 1.96
N VAL A 405 -4.49 -6.38 2.97
CA VAL A 405 -4.31 -7.25 4.14
C VAL A 405 -4.61 -8.71 3.80
N PHE A 406 -5.69 -8.98 3.06
CA PHE A 406 -5.98 -10.35 2.65
C PHE A 406 -4.91 -10.90 1.71
N ALA A 407 -4.48 -10.13 0.70
CA ALA A 407 -3.43 -10.60 -0.20
C ALA A 407 -2.04 -10.61 0.45
N MET A 408 -1.78 -9.78 1.47
CA MET A 408 -0.59 -9.89 2.32
C MET A 408 -0.55 -11.26 2.99
N PHE A 409 -1.63 -11.65 3.67
CA PHE A 409 -1.69 -12.95 4.32
C PHE A 409 -1.65 -14.08 3.29
N ALA A 410 -2.34 -13.95 2.15
CA ALA A 410 -2.22 -14.89 1.04
C ALA A 410 -0.75 -15.06 0.61
N GLY A 411 -0.02 -13.96 0.39
CA GLY A 411 1.39 -13.96 0.02
C GLY A 411 2.30 -14.52 1.11
N PHE A 412 2.04 -14.23 2.38
CA PHE A 412 2.77 -14.82 3.50
C PHE A 412 2.57 -16.33 3.55
N TYR A 413 1.33 -16.84 3.59
CA TYR A 413 1.09 -18.28 3.60
C TYR A 413 1.61 -18.99 2.34
N PHE A 414 1.59 -18.32 1.18
CA PHE A 414 2.06 -18.89 -0.08
C PHE A 414 3.58 -18.96 -0.19
N TRP A 415 4.28 -17.87 0.15
CA TRP A 415 5.73 -17.77 0.01
C TRP A 415 6.51 -18.02 1.30
N TRP A 416 5.87 -18.31 2.43
CA TRP A 416 6.55 -18.65 3.68
C TRP A 416 7.65 -19.71 3.54
N PRO A 417 7.43 -20.82 2.79
CA PRO A 417 8.45 -21.85 2.60
C PRO A 417 9.64 -21.32 1.80
N LYS A 418 9.40 -20.34 0.92
CA LYS A 418 10.47 -19.66 0.18
C LYS A 418 11.27 -18.72 1.07
N PHE A 419 10.64 -18.14 2.10
CA PHE A 419 11.29 -17.22 3.04
C PHE A 419 12.08 -17.97 4.12
N THR A 420 11.52 -19.06 4.66
CA THR A 420 12.02 -19.71 5.88
C THR A 420 12.41 -21.17 5.70
N GLY A 421 12.05 -21.80 4.59
CA GLY A 421 12.23 -23.23 4.36
C GLY A 421 11.22 -24.12 5.10
N ARG A 422 10.19 -23.53 5.74
CA ARG A 422 9.15 -24.27 6.47
C ARG A 422 7.75 -23.85 6.03
N MET A 423 6.79 -24.78 6.12
CA MET A 423 5.37 -24.47 5.97
C MET A 423 4.83 -23.84 7.26
N LEU A 424 3.80 -23.00 7.14
CA LEU A 424 2.97 -22.60 8.28
C LEU A 424 1.93 -23.69 8.58
N ASP A 425 1.33 -23.64 9.77
CA ASP A 425 0.28 -24.56 10.16
C ASP A 425 -1.05 -24.22 9.46
N GLU A 426 -1.62 -25.17 8.73
CA GLU A 426 -2.86 -24.98 7.96
C GLU A 426 -4.11 -24.82 8.85
N THR A 427 -4.13 -25.42 10.05
CA THR A 427 -5.28 -25.33 10.95
C THR A 427 -5.36 -23.94 11.55
N LEU A 428 -4.24 -23.44 12.09
CA LEU A 428 -4.11 -22.07 12.58
C LEU A 428 -4.32 -21.06 11.45
N GLY A 429 -3.84 -21.37 10.24
CA GLY A 429 -4.07 -20.57 9.04
C GLY A 429 -5.55 -20.34 8.73
N LYS A 430 -6.35 -21.41 8.81
CA LYS A 430 -7.81 -21.35 8.61
C LYS A 430 -8.54 -20.64 9.75
N ILE A 431 -8.15 -20.86 11.00
CA ILE A 431 -8.70 -20.13 12.16
C ILE A 431 -8.46 -18.64 12.01
N HIS A 432 -7.23 -18.26 11.66
CA HIS A 432 -6.86 -16.87 11.40
C HIS A 432 -7.72 -16.27 10.28
N PHE A 433 -7.85 -16.96 9.14
CA PHE A 433 -8.68 -16.51 8.04
C PHE A 433 -10.14 -16.26 8.46
N TRP A 434 -10.81 -17.25 9.05
CA TRP A 434 -12.23 -17.13 9.36
C TRP A 434 -12.53 -16.09 10.43
N THR A 435 -11.68 -16.00 11.45
CA THR A 435 -11.83 -14.99 12.51
C THR A 435 -11.72 -13.58 11.93
N LEU A 436 -10.71 -13.33 11.09
CA LEU A 436 -10.53 -12.03 10.46
C LEU A 436 -11.63 -11.75 9.43
N PHE A 437 -12.00 -12.72 8.60
CA PHE A 437 -13.01 -12.55 7.56
C PHE A 437 -14.37 -12.12 8.15
N PHE A 438 -14.88 -12.85 9.14
CA PHE A 438 -16.14 -12.50 9.78
C PHE A 438 -16.03 -11.23 10.62
N GLY A 439 -14.96 -11.06 11.39
CA GLY A 439 -14.73 -9.85 12.18
C GLY A 439 -14.69 -8.58 11.32
N PHE A 440 -14.04 -8.65 10.16
CA PHE A 440 -13.98 -7.56 9.19
C PHE A 440 -15.38 -7.19 8.68
N HIS A 441 -16.13 -8.17 8.18
CA HIS A 441 -17.47 -7.92 7.64
C HIS A 441 -18.42 -7.38 8.70
N LEU A 442 -18.41 -7.93 9.93
CA LEU A 442 -19.25 -7.43 11.02
C LEU A 442 -18.91 -5.99 11.42
N THR A 443 -17.65 -5.58 11.30
CA THR A 443 -17.20 -4.22 11.69
C THR A 443 -17.56 -3.16 10.65
N PHE A 444 -17.36 -3.45 9.36
CA PHE A 444 -17.46 -2.44 8.31
C PHE A 444 -18.76 -2.53 7.50
N LEU A 445 -19.43 -3.69 7.42
CA LEU A 445 -20.69 -3.79 6.67
C LEU A 445 -21.72 -2.82 7.22
N ILE A 446 -21.85 -2.78 8.56
CA ILE A 446 -22.76 -1.90 9.27
C ILE A 446 -22.41 -0.40 9.11
N GLN A 447 -21.14 -0.07 8.84
CA GLN A 447 -20.70 1.32 8.69
C GLN A 447 -21.23 1.96 7.41
N HIS A 448 -21.51 1.18 6.35
CA HIS A 448 -22.23 1.70 5.19
C HIS A 448 -23.63 2.21 5.60
N TRP A 449 -24.36 1.44 6.40
CA TRP A 449 -25.68 1.85 6.87
C TRP A 449 -25.60 3.05 7.82
N MET A 450 -24.62 3.08 8.72
CA MET A 450 -24.40 4.23 9.60
C MET A 450 -24.10 5.49 8.80
N GLY A 451 -23.24 5.42 7.78
CA GLY A 451 -22.93 6.58 6.93
C GLY A 451 -24.12 7.11 6.13
N ILE A 452 -25.05 6.26 5.71
CA ILE A 452 -26.28 6.67 5.03
C ILE A 452 -27.26 7.34 6.01
N LYS A 453 -27.27 6.91 7.29
CA LYS A 453 -28.18 7.44 8.31
C LYS A 453 -27.80 8.83 8.83
N GLY A 454 -26.53 9.21 8.71
CA GLY A 454 -25.96 10.41 9.30
C GLY A 454 -25.36 10.12 10.66
#